data_AF-A0A2G3L9L3-F1
#
_entry.id   AF-A0A2G3L9L3-F1
#
_cell.length_a   1.000
_cell.length_b   1.000
_cell.length_c   1.000
_cell.angle_alpha   90.00
_cell.angle_beta   90.00
_cell.angle_gamma   90.00
#
_symmetry.space_group_name_H-M   'P 1'
#
loop_
_entity.id
_entity.type
_entity.pdbx_description
1 polymer ?
#
loop_
_entity_poly.entity_id
_entity_poly.type
_entity_poly.pdbx_seq_one_letter_code
_entity_poly.pdbx_strand_id
1 'polypeptide(L)'
;MAIDHRRARRVPLARDGMAGRQGQRSSRHPLLSLRPLRKHAILLCCSHYWMLLGDCMSARLLLPLFLGAAVALAAMPAQARTPKLSLIEQAQSCDGGHTCPYFPDVYKADYAFRKAFNIGLKKAGLKRQRWVPDGVASPLKPVEIDGKARLLSSVCEPHNCGHHYTILYDPAERSMTGVYMGSDGKGGLRTVYFGEPSIAEADLLFKN
;
A
#
# COMPACT_ATOMS: atom_id res chain seq x y z
N MET A 1 5.46 58.87 13.94
CA MET A 1 5.07 59.03 12.52
C MET A 1 4.20 57.83 12.15
N ALA A 2 2.90 58.07 11.96
CA ALA A 2 1.91 57.05 11.62
C ALA A 2 1.89 56.86 10.10
N ILE A 3 1.85 55.62 9.62
CA ILE A 3 1.56 55.31 8.22
C ILE A 3 0.39 54.33 8.12
N ASP A 4 -0.45 54.65 7.15
CA ASP A 4 -1.87 54.44 7.00
C ASP A 4 -2.24 53.07 6.40
N HIS A 5 -3.18 52.37 7.04
CA HIS A 5 -3.84 51.19 6.52
C HIS A 5 -5.06 51.59 5.67
N ARG A 6 -4.88 51.81 4.35
CA ARG A 6 -6.02 51.83 3.41
C ARG A 6 -5.57 51.69 1.95
N ARG A 7 -5.64 50.47 1.40
CA ARG A 7 -5.94 50.29 -0.03
C ARG A 7 -6.52 48.92 -0.35
N ALA A 8 -7.79 48.76 0.00
CA ALA A 8 -8.69 47.87 -0.72
C ALA A 8 -8.98 48.46 -2.12
N ARG A 9 -8.72 47.70 -3.19
CA ARG A 9 -9.27 47.98 -4.53
C ARG A 9 -9.60 46.68 -5.28
N ARG A 10 -10.87 46.31 -5.16
CA ARG A 10 -11.83 45.66 -6.07
C ARG A 10 -11.35 45.05 -7.42
N VAL A 11 -11.73 43.76 -7.62
CA VAL A 11 -12.58 43.17 -8.70
C VAL A 11 -11.88 42.94 -10.08
N PRO A 12 -12.03 41.77 -10.76
CA PRO A 12 -13.34 41.27 -11.21
C PRO A 12 -13.73 39.81 -11.00
N LEU A 13 -15.04 39.67 -10.82
CA LEU A 13 -15.88 38.48 -10.86
C LEU A 13 -15.81 37.80 -12.23
N ALA A 14 -15.54 36.49 -12.24
CA ALA A 14 -15.70 35.66 -13.42
C ALA A 14 -17.20 35.39 -13.66
N ARG A 15 -17.56 35.44 -14.94
CA ARG A 15 -18.91 35.48 -15.49
C ARG A 15 -19.34 34.06 -15.88
N ASP A 16 -20.49 33.65 -15.38
CA ASP A 16 -21.23 32.47 -15.87
C ASP A 16 -21.65 32.65 -17.33
N GLY A 17 -21.62 31.57 -18.10
CA GLY A 17 -22.07 31.53 -19.49
C GLY A 17 -22.19 30.11 -20.03
N MET A 18 -23.33 29.46 -19.75
CA MET A 18 -23.78 28.23 -20.41
C MET A 18 -24.18 28.47 -21.87
N ALA A 19 -23.68 27.62 -22.77
CA ALA A 19 -24.31 27.18 -24.04
C ALA A 19 -23.39 26.09 -24.65
N GLY A 20 -23.81 24.96 -25.21
CA GLY A 20 -25.09 24.36 -25.48
C GLY A 20 -24.90 23.15 -26.43
N ARG A 21 -25.76 22.14 -26.25
CA ARG A 21 -26.29 21.17 -27.24
C ARG A 21 -25.39 20.14 -27.97
N GLN A 22 -25.67 18.87 -27.60
CA GLN A 22 -26.31 17.81 -28.40
C GLN A 22 -25.67 17.33 -29.71
N GLY A 23 -25.33 16.04 -29.72
CA GLY A 23 -25.14 15.22 -30.92
C GLY A 23 -25.15 13.73 -30.58
N GLN A 24 -26.32 13.10 -30.69
CA GLN A 24 -26.56 11.65 -30.56
C GLN A 24 -25.94 10.86 -31.73
N ARG A 25 -25.52 9.61 -31.45
CA ARG A 25 -25.75 8.38 -32.26
C ARG A 25 -25.09 7.21 -31.52
N SER A 26 -25.85 6.36 -30.84
CA SER A 26 -26.64 5.23 -31.36
C SER A 26 -25.79 4.04 -31.82
N SER A 27 -26.18 2.89 -31.25
CA SER A 27 -26.17 1.53 -31.81
C SER A 27 -25.20 0.48 -31.22
N ARG A 28 -25.87 -0.48 -30.56
CA ARG A 28 -25.73 -1.96 -30.68
C ARG A 28 -24.87 -2.70 -29.66
N HIS A 29 -25.56 -3.13 -28.60
CA HIS A 29 -25.56 -4.54 -28.16
C HIS A 29 -26.16 -5.42 -29.29
N PRO A 30 -25.78 -6.71 -29.46
CA PRO A 30 -26.19 -7.74 -28.51
C PRO A 30 -25.22 -8.92 -28.33
N LEU A 31 -25.58 -9.76 -27.35
CA LEU A 31 -25.54 -11.24 -27.35
C LEU A 31 -24.85 -11.84 -26.13
N LEU A 32 -25.72 -12.36 -25.26
CA LEU A 32 -25.59 -13.56 -24.46
C LEU A 32 -24.50 -14.52 -24.97
N SER A 33 -23.63 -14.95 -24.07
CA SER A 33 -23.17 -16.34 -24.10
C SER A 33 -23.02 -16.86 -22.68
N LEU A 34 -23.84 -17.87 -22.41
CA LEU A 34 -23.92 -18.65 -21.19
C LEU A 34 -22.69 -19.54 -21.04
N ARG A 35 -22.29 -19.77 -19.78
CA ARG A 35 -21.24 -20.71 -19.36
C ARG A 35 -21.52 -22.13 -19.88
N PRO A 36 -20.49 -22.99 -19.87
CA PRO A 36 -20.59 -24.03 -18.85
C PRO A 36 -19.29 -24.27 -18.06
N LEU A 37 -19.49 -24.44 -16.75
CA LEU A 37 -18.56 -25.05 -15.80
C LEU A 37 -18.13 -26.44 -16.29
N ARG A 38 -16.83 -26.66 -16.49
CA ARG A 38 -16.25 -28.01 -16.52
C ARG A 38 -15.90 -28.43 -15.10
N LYS A 39 -16.68 -29.36 -14.56
CA LYS A 39 -16.36 -30.16 -13.38
C LYS A 39 -15.29 -31.18 -13.80
N HIS A 40 -14.13 -31.20 -13.16
CA HIS A 40 -13.20 -32.32 -13.26
C HIS A 40 -13.52 -33.31 -12.14
N ALA A 41 -14.05 -34.46 -12.57
CA ALA A 41 -14.34 -35.60 -11.75
C ALA A 41 -13.02 -36.23 -11.27
N ILE A 42 -12.98 -36.46 -9.96
CA ILE A 42 -11.94 -37.21 -9.25
C ILE A 42 -12.09 -38.69 -9.67
N LEU A 43 -11.10 -39.21 -10.39
CA LEU A 43 -10.98 -40.62 -10.73
C LEU A 43 -10.46 -41.38 -9.49
N LEU A 44 -11.38 -41.97 -8.73
CA LEU A 44 -11.12 -43.02 -7.76
C LEU A 44 -10.69 -44.29 -8.52
N CYS A 45 -9.40 -44.59 -8.53
CA CYS A 45 -8.90 -45.92 -8.89
C CYS A 45 -8.99 -46.83 -7.67
N CYS A 46 -10.07 -47.59 -7.56
CA CYS A 46 -10.15 -48.79 -6.73
C CYS A 46 -11.00 -49.81 -7.47
N SER A 47 -10.36 -50.83 -8.06
CA SER A 47 -11.05 -52.08 -8.38
C SER A 47 -10.07 -53.24 -8.53
N HIS A 48 -10.32 -54.25 -7.68
CA HIS A 48 -10.06 -55.69 -7.85
C HIS A 48 -8.65 -56.24 -7.66
N TYR A 49 -8.38 -56.67 -6.42
CA TYR A 49 -7.55 -57.84 -6.13
C TYR A 49 -8.47 -59.06 -6.01
N TRP A 50 -8.24 -60.08 -6.84
CA TRP A 50 -8.95 -61.35 -6.83
C TRP A 50 -8.29 -62.29 -5.81
N MET A 51 -9.11 -62.94 -5.00
CA MET A 51 -8.75 -63.99 -4.04
C MET A 51 -8.00 -65.16 -4.67
N LEU A 52 -6.97 -65.66 -3.99
CA LEU A 52 -6.53 -67.05 -4.09
C LEU A 52 -6.51 -67.64 -2.68
N LEU A 53 -7.49 -68.53 -2.44
CA LEU A 53 -7.50 -69.48 -1.34
C LEU A 53 -6.32 -70.45 -1.54
N GLY A 54 -5.60 -70.70 -0.46
CA GLY A 54 -4.63 -71.80 -0.34
C GLY A 54 -4.50 -72.16 1.14
N ASP A 55 -5.12 -73.28 1.50
CA ASP A 55 -5.14 -73.87 2.84
C ASP A 55 -3.74 -74.18 3.38
N CYS A 56 -3.53 -74.00 4.69
CA CYS A 56 -3.03 -75.07 5.58
C CYS A 56 -2.95 -74.56 7.04
N MET A 57 -3.74 -75.18 7.91
CA MET A 57 -3.53 -75.12 9.35
C MET A 57 -2.21 -75.81 9.74
N SER A 58 -1.40 -75.20 10.61
CA SER A 58 -0.58 -75.96 11.55
C SER A 58 -0.14 -75.14 12.77
N ALA A 59 -0.63 -75.59 13.92
CA ALA A 59 -0.08 -75.55 15.27
C ALA A 59 1.00 -74.51 15.65
N ARG A 60 0.61 -73.68 16.63
CA ARG A 60 1.29 -73.43 17.91
C ARG A 60 2.81 -73.63 17.93
N LEU A 61 3.56 -72.54 18.10
CA LEU A 61 4.42 -72.26 19.27
C LEU A 61 5.28 -71.01 18.99
N LEU A 62 5.72 -70.35 20.07
CA LEU A 62 6.66 -69.23 20.15
C LEU A 62 6.05 -67.80 20.20
N LEU A 63 5.43 -67.48 21.35
CA LEU A 63 5.69 -66.22 22.08
C LEU A 63 7.12 -66.30 22.68
N PRO A 64 7.83 -65.22 23.09
CA PRO A 64 7.48 -63.78 23.13
C PRO A 64 8.71 -62.87 22.77
N LEU A 65 8.67 -61.60 23.22
CA LEU A 65 9.76 -60.60 23.32
C LEU A 65 9.99 -59.69 22.12
N PHE A 66 9.13 -58.66 21.98
CA PHE A 66 9.62 -57.30 21.74
C PHE A 66 8.71 -56.30 22.46
N LEU A 67 8.86 -56.19 23.79
CA LEU A 67 8.57 -54.93 24.49
C LEU A 67 9.72 -53.97 24.14
N GLY A 68 9.52 -53.14 23.13
CA GLY A 68 10.46 -52.10 22.74
C GLY A 68 9.74 -50.76 22.67
N ALA A 69 10.02 -49.91 23.65
CA ALA A 69 9.44 -48.58 23.82
C ALA A 69 9.53 -47.73 22.54
N ALA A 70 8.40 -47.20 22.08
CA ALA A 70 8.36 -46.13 21.08
C ALA A 70 7.42 -45.02 21.56
N VAL A 71 7.77 -44.40 22.70
CA VAL A 71 7.30 -43.05 23.03
C VAL A 71 8.39 -42.09 22.58
N ALA A 72 8.50 -41.89 21.26
CA ALA A 72 9.30 -40.80 20.72
C ALA A 72 8.37 -39.60 20.54
N LEU A 73 8.60 -38.59 21.39
CA LEU A 73 7.95 -37.28 21.38
C LEU A 73 7.91 -36.71 19.97
N ALA A 74 6.71 -36.55 19.42
CA ALA A 74 6.46 -35.55 18.38
C ALA A 74 6.20 -34.19 19.05
N ALA A 75 7.15 -33.70 19.84
CA ALA A 75 7.19 -32.29 20.21
C ALA A 75 7.77 -31.53 19.01
N MET A 76 6.95 -31.39 17.95
CA MET A 76 7.26 -30.44 16.89
C MET A 76 7.32 -29.07 17.55
N PRO A 77 8.44 -28.33 17.46
CA PRO A 77 8.39 -26.93 17.81
C PRO A 77 7.42 -26.32 16.81
N ALA A 78 6.24 -25.95 17.28
CA ALA A 78 5.41 -24.99 16.59
C ALA A 78 6.22 -23.70 16.61
N GLN A 79 7.15 -23.58 15.65
CA GLN A 79 7.74 -22.32 15.27
C GLN A 79 6.55 -21.53 14.73
N ALA A 80 5.83 -20.87 15.64
CA ALA A 80 4.73 -20.00 15.33
C ALA A 80 5.34 -18.98 14.38
N ARG A 81 5.08 -19.16 13.08
CA ARG A 81 5.40 -18.18 12.05
C ARG A 81 4.51 -17.00 12.37
N THR A 82 4.96 -16.15 13.29
CA THR A 82 4.32 -14.87 13.54
C THR A 82 4.24 -14.20 12.18
N PRO A 83 3.03 -13.90 11.67
CA PRO A 83 2.91 -13.26 10.38
C PRO A 83 3.77 -12.00 10.40
N LYS A 84 4.72 -11.91 9.46
CA LYS A 84 5.54 -10.72 9.32
C LYS A 84 4.58 -9.60 8.94
N LEU A 85 4.42 -8.63 9.84
CA LEU A 85 3.61 -7.44 9.59
C LEU A 85 4.04 -6.80 8.26
N SER A 86 3.09 -6.24 7.52
CA SER A 86 3.39 -5.40 6.36
C SER A 86 4.21 -4.18 6.78
N LEU A 87 4.93 -3.54 5.84
CA LEU A 87 5.71 -2.34 6.19
C LEU A 87 4.82 -1.18 6.69
N ILE A 88 3.58 -1.08 6.21
CA ILE A 88 2.63 -0.08 6.73
C ILE A 88 2.25 -0.38 8.18
N GLU A 89 1.93 -1.64 8.51
CA GLU A 89 1.62 -2.03 9.89
C GLU A 89 2.83 -1.87 10.82
N GLN A 90 4.04 -2.15 10.33
CA GLN A 90 5.29 -1.88 11.07
C GLN A 90 5.45 -0.37 11.32
N ALA A 91 5.21 0.48 10.31
CA ALA A 91 5.30 1.93 10.47
C ALA A 91 4.22 2.50 11.41
N GLN A 92 3.03 1.90 11.47
CA GLN A 92 1.97 2.28 12.40
C GLN A 92 2.28 1.94 13.86
N SER A 93 3.12 0.93 14.10
CA SER A 93 3.45 0.41 15.43
C SER A 93 4.82 0.83 15.96
N CYS A 94 5.62 1.54 15.15
CA CYS A 94 6.95 1.99 15.54
C CYS A 94 6.93 3.38 16.20
N ASP A 95 8.05 3.79 16.79
CA ASP A 95 8.22 5.06 17.51
C ASP A 95 8.69 6.24 16.63
N GLY A 96 8.81 6.03 15.32
CA GLY A 96 9.39 6.98 14.37
C GLY A 96 10.92 6.97 14.29
N GLY A 97 11.60 6.04 14.98
CA GLY A 97 13.05 5.88 14.97
C GLY A 97 13.61 5.19 13.72
N HIS A 98 14.91 4.91 13.74
CA HIS A 98 15.66 4.29 12.62
C HIS A 98 15.25 2.83 12.32
N THR A 99 14.47 2.21 13.21
CA THR A 99 13.92 0.87 13.02
C THR A 99 12.59 0.87 12.26
N CYS A 100 11.99 2.04 12.06
CA CYS A 100 10.78 2.19 11.26
C CYS A 100 11.10 2.02 9.76
N PRO A 101 10.14 1.49 8.97
CA PRO A 101 10.29 1.43 7.52
C PRO A 101 10.51 2.82 6.90
N TYR A 102 11.45 2.91 5.96
CA TYR A 102 11.75 4.14 5.25
C TYR A 102 10.88 4.32 4.01
N PHE A 103 10.67 5.57 3.59
CA PHE A 103 9.84 5.89 2.43
C PHE A 103 10.22 5.09 1.16
N PRO A 104 11.50 5.00 0.73
CA PRO A 104 11.89 4.23 -0.44
C PRO A 104 11.48 2.77 -0.38
N ASP A 105 11.61 2.13 0.78
CA ASP A 105 11.28 0.72 0.98
C ASP A 105 9.78 0.48 0.88
N VAL A 106 9.00 1.32 1.55
CA VAL A 106 7.54 1.29 1.49
C VAL A 106 7.05 1.60 0.07
N TYR A 107 7.62 2.61 -0.59
CA TYR A 107 7.27 2.98 -1.96
C TYR A 107 7.53 1.84 -2.96
N LYS A 108 8.61 1.07 -2.76
CA LYS A 108 8.96 -0.08 -3.62
C LYS A 108 8.08 -1.29 -3.32
N ALA A 109 7.81 -1.59 -2.05
CA ALA A 109 7.13 -2.81 -1.63
C ALA A 109 5.59 -2.70 -1.61
N ASP A 110 5.03 -1.53 -1.25
CA ASP A 110 3.59 -1.35 -1.07
C ASP A 110 2.93 -0.66 -2.27
N TYR A 111 2.03 -1.39 -2.94
CA TYR A 111 1.31 -0.90 -4.11
C TYR A 111 0.32 0.22 -3.78
N ALA A 112 -0.40 0.14 -2.66
CA ALA A 112 -1.40 1.13 -2.29
C ALA A 112 -0.73 2.47 -1.97
N PHE A 113 0.35 2.45 -1.20
CA PHE A 113 1.17 3.60 -0.89
C PHE A 113 1.72 4.27 -2.16
N ARG A 114 2.38 3.48 -3.02
CA ARG A 114 2.91 3.99 -4.30
C ARG A 114 1.82 4.56 -5.19
N LYS A 115 0.67 3.91 -5.26
CA LYS A 115 -0.48 4.37 -6.05
C LYS A 115 -1.03 5.69 -5.50
N ALA A 116 -1.19 5.82 -4.19
CA ALA A 116 -1.67 7.03 -3.54
C ALA A 116 -0.75 8.23 -3.84
N PHE A 117 0.57 8.06 -3.66
CA PHE A 117 1.57 9.07 -4.01
C PHE A 117 1.45 9.52 -5.47
N ASN A 118 1.45 8.55 -6.41
CA ASN A 118 1.42 8.87 -7.84
C ASN A 118 0.10 9.54 -8.27
N ILE A 119 -1.04 9.17 -7.67
CA ILE A 119 -2.33 9.81 -7.94
C ILE A 119 -2.33 11.24 -7.41
N GLY A 120 -1.82 11.46 -6.19
CA GLY A 120 -1.69 12.80 -5.60
C GLY A 120 -0.89 13.74 -6.50
N LEU A 121 0.30 13.30 -6.92
CA LEU A 121 1.14 14.07 -7.84
C LEU A 121 0.43 14.38 -9.16
N LYS A 122 -0.19 13.38 -9.78
CA LYS A 122 -0.88 13.55 -11.06
C LYS A 122 -2.00 14.59 -10.96
N LYS A 123 -2.81 14.55 -9.90
CA LYS A 123 -3.90 15.52 -9.66
C LYS A 123 -3.37 16.94 -9.46
N ALA A 124 -2.21 17.09 -8.83
CA ALA A 124 -1.55 18.39 -8.64
C ALA A 124 -0.76 18.88 -9.86
N GLY A 125 -0.80 18.17 -11.00
CA GLY A 125 -0.02 18.53 -12.19
C GLY A 125 1.50 18.34 -12.01
N LEU A 126 1.91 17.56 -11.01
CA LEU A 126 3.30 17.20 -10.78
C LEU A 126 3.66 15.92 -11.53
N LYS A 127 4.83 15.92 -12.16
CA LYS A 127 5.46 14.69 -12.64
C LYS A 127 6.22 14.07 -11.47
N ARG A 128 6.16 12.74 -11.36
CA ARG A 128 7.00 11.99 -10.42
C ARG A 128 8.48 12.19 -10.80
N GLN A 129 9.29 12.65 -9.85
CA GLN A 129 10.72 12.76 -10.07
C GLN A 129 11.38 11.37 -10.11
N ARG A 130 12.41 11.22 -10.96
CA ARG A 130 13.10 9.94 -11.16
C ARG A 130 13.79 9.46 -9.90
N TRP A 131 14.31 10.38 -9.09
CA TRP A 131 15.07 10.10 -7.87
C TRP A 131 14.21 9.58 -6.71
N VAL A 132 12.88 9.72 -6.73
CA VAL A 132 12.01 9.37 -5.59
C VAL A 132 12.22 7.95 -5.03
N PRO A 133 12.34 6.88 -5.85
CA PRO A 133 12.55 5.53 -5.32
C PRO A 133 13.91 5.32 -4.64
N ASP A 134 14.88 6.18 -4.91
CA ASP A 134 16.27 6.04 -4.45
C ASP A 134 16.74 7.31 -3.72
N GLY A 135 15.80 8.14 -3.27
CA GLY A 135 16.06 9.39 -2.59
C GLY A 135 16.49 9.20 -1.14
N VAL A 136 17.12 10.22 -0.58
CA VAL A 136 17.46 10.25 0.84
C VAL A 136 16.18 10.55 1.62
N ALA A 137 15.82 9.67 2.55
CA ALA A 137 14.49 9.73 3.18
C ALA A 137 14.56 9.58 4.69
N SER A 138 13.50 10.08 5.34
CA SER A 138 13.20 9.77 6.74
C SER A 138 12.39 8.46 6.85
N PRO A 139 12.38 7.83 8.04
CA PRO A 139 11.42 6.77 8.33
C PRO A 139 9.97 7.27 8.24
N LEU A 140 9.01 6.36 8.06
CA LEU A 140 7.60 6.66 8.28
C LEU A 140 7.34 6.75 9.78
N LYS A 141 6.94 7.93 10.24
CA LYS A 141 6.62 8.22 11.64
C LYS A 141 5.09 8.28 11.82
N PRO A 142 4.50 7.54 12.78
CA PRO A 142 3.09 7.74 13.11
C PRO A 142 2.88 9.11 13.75
N VAL A 143 1.86 9.81 13.26
CA VAL A 143 1.43 11.12 13.77
C VAL A 143 -0.09 11.15 13.85
N GLU A 144 -0.62 11.96 14.76
CA GLU A 144 -2.06 12.21 14.86
C GLU A 144 -2.33 13.68 14.55
N ILE A 145 -3.22 13.92 13.59
CA ILE A 145 -3.58 15.27 13.12
C ILE A 145 -5.09 15.29 12.91
N ASP A 146 -5.77 16.28 13.50
CA ASP A 146 -7.24 16.39 13.43
C ASP A 146 -7.97 15.09 13.88
N GLY A 147 -7.40 14.37 14.87
CA GLY A 147 -7.91 13.08 15.37
C GLY A 147 -7.73 11.90 14.40
N LYS A 148 -6.93 12.07 13.33
CA LYS A 148 -6.65 11.02 12.33
C LYS A 148 -5.21 10.53 12.48
N ALA A 149 -5.06 9.22 12.61
CA ALA A 149 -3.76 8.57 12.56
C ALA A 149 -3.21 8.57 11.13
N ARG A 150 -2.02 9.14 10.95
CA ARG A 150 -1.31 9.28 9.66
C ARG A 150 0.14 8.83 9.81
N LEU A 151 0.78 8.54 8.69
CA LEU A 151 2.22 8.28 8.62
C LEU A 151 2.91 9.45 7.91
N LEU A 152 3.74 10.18 8.64
CA LEU A 152 4.57 11.28 8.14
C LEU A 152 5.90 10.74 7.63
N SER A 153 6.36 11.21 6.48
CA SER A 153 7.72 10.95 6.01
C SER A 153 8.16 12.03 5.04
N SER A 154 9.45 12.03 4.69
CA SER A 154 10.04 12.91 3.71
C SER A 154 11.05 12.16 2.85
N VAL A 155 11.21 12.60 1.60
CA VAL A 155 12.21 12.09 0.66
C VAL A 155 12.77 13.24 -0.17
N CYS A 156 14.09 13.35 -0.20
CA CYS A 156 14.83 14.39 -0.88
C CYS A 156 15.65 13.81 -2.05
N GLU A 157 15.94 14.64 -3.05
CA GLU A 157 16.88 14.31 -4.12
C GLU A 157 18.30 14.12 -3.56
N PRO A 158 18.99 13.02 -3.88
CA PRO A 158 20.37 12.81 -3.43
C PRO A 158 21.28 13.96 -3.82
N HIS A 159 22.06 14.45 -2.85
CA HIS A 159 22.95 15.63 -3.00
C HIS A 159 22.25 16.95 -3.36
N ASN A 160 20.92 16.99 -3.39
CA ASN A 160 20.13 18.16 -3.75
C ASN A 160 18.82 18.23 -2.94
N CYS A 161 18.89 18.13 -1.61
CA CYS A 161 17.69 18.13 -0.76
C CYS A 161 16.85 19.42 -0.85
N GLY A 162 17.29 20.46 -1.57
CA GLY A 162 16.42 21.57 -1.96
C GLY A 162 15.19 21.10 -2.74
N HIS A 163 15.29 19.96 -3.44
CA HIS A 163 14.19 19.24 -4.07
C HIS A 163 13.74 18.09 -3.18
N HIS A 164 12.56 18.18 -2.58
CA HIS A 164 12.04 17.16 -1.68
C HIS A 164 10.52 17.09 -1.67
N TYR A 165 10.03 15.97 -1.14
CA TYR A 165 8.64 15.76 -0.79
C TYR A 165 8.53 15.53 0.71
N THR A 166 7.50 16.12 1.32
CA THR A 166 7.02 15.74 2.65
C THR A 166 5.59 15.23 2.48
N ILE A 167 5.27 14.10 3.10
CA ILE A 167 4.04 13.35 2.84
C ILE A 167 3.37 12.89 4.12
N LEU A 168 2.05 12.85 4.09
CA LEU A 168 1.17 12.22 5.07
C LEU A 168 0.37 11.13 4.36
N TYR A 169 0.62 9.88 4.73
CA TYR A 169 -0.14 8.74 4.25
C TYR A 169 -1.26 8.40 5.25
N ASP A 170 -2.46 8.17 4.74
CA ASP A 170 -3.60 7.64 5.49
C ASP A 170 -3.72 6.13 5.21
N PRO A 171 -3.35 5.25 6.17
CA PRO A 171 -3.45 3.81 5.96
C PRO A 171 -4.89 3.30 5.84
N ALA A 172 -5.86 3.97 6.49
CA ALA A 172 -7.26 3.57 6.48
C ALA A 172 -7.90 3.86 5.12
N GLU A 173 -7.71 5.09 4.63
CA GLU A 173 -8.26 5.53 3.33
C GLU A 173 -7.35 5.19 2.14
N ARG A 174 -6.12 4.72 2.41
CA ARG A 174 -5.07 4.48 1.40
C ARG A 174 -4.87 5.69 0.49
N SER A 175 -4.87 6.85 1.10
CA SER A 175 -4.76 8.16 0.44
C SER A 175 -3.51 8.89 0.93
N MET A 176 -3.10 9.92 0.20
CA MET A 176 -1.89 10.65 0.52
C MET A 176 -2.06 12.14 0.27
N THR A 177 -1.66 12.92 1.25
CA THR A 177 -1.46 14.36 1.14
C THR A 177 0.03 14.67 1.26
N GLY A 178 0.47 15.79 0.70
CA GLY A 178 1.87 16.13 0.76
C GLY A 178 2.19 17.46 0.12
N VAL A 179 3.46 17.83 0.20
CA VAL A 179 4.03 19.02 -0.43
C VAL A 179 5.29 18.63 -1.18
N TYR A 180 5.46 19.21 -2.36
CA TYR A 180 6.72 19.24 -3.08
C TYR A 180 7.35 20.62 -2.93
N MET A 181 8.63 20.65 -2.56
CA MET A 181 9.45 21.86 -2.54
C MET A 181 10.66 21.65 -3.43
N GLY A 182 11.02 22.66 -4.22
CA GLY A 182 12.16 22.63 -5.13
C GLY A 182 12.29 23.93 -5.90
N SER A 183 13.17 23.97 -6.88
CA SER A 183 13.26 25.10 -7.81
C SER A 183 12.32 24.94 -9.01
N ASP A 184 11.78 26.05 -9.51
CA ASP A 184 11.17 26.12 -10.83
C ASP A 184 12.25 26.19 -11.94
N GLY A 185 11.81 26.16 -13.21
CA GLY A 185 12.73 26.24 -14.36
C GLY A 185 13.46 27.57 -14.51
N LYS A 186 13.20 28.55 -13.63
CA LYS A 186 13.84 29.88 -13.57
C LYS A 186 14.66 30.08 -12.30
N GLY A 187 14.80 29.05 -11.46
CA GLY A 187 15.50 29.11 -10.17
C GLY A 187 14.70 29.70 -9.01
N GLY A 188 13.43 30.04 -9.21
CA GLY A 188 12.52 30.48 -8.14
C GLY A 188 12.06 29.31 -7.27
N LEU A 189 11.72 29.57 -6.01
CA LEU A 189 11.17 28.55 -5.12
C LEU A 189 9.78 28.11 -5.60
N ARG A 190 9.59 26.80 -5.72
CA ARG A 190 8.32 26.18 -6.10
C ARG A 190 7.83 25.28 -4.96
N THR A 191 6.70 25.66 -4.39
CA THR A 191 5.96 24.85 -3.40
C THR A 191 4.63 24.42 -3.99
N VAL A 192 4.36 23.11 -4.03
CA VAL A 192 3.11 22.57 -4.59
C VAL A 192 2.56 21.51 -3.65
N TYR A 193 1.39 21.79 -3.07
CA TYR A 193 0.64 20.82 -2.28
C TYR A 193 -0.12 19.84 -3.18
N PHE A 194 -0.31 18.62 -2.70
CA PHE A 194 -1.12 17.60 -3.35
C PHE A 194 -1.96 16.82 -2.32
N GLY A 195 -3.07 16.24 -2.78
CA GLY A 195 -3.99 15.50 -1.92
C GLY A 195 -4.96 16.36 -1.10
N GLU A 196 -5.02 17.67 -1.35
CA GLU A 196 -5.95 18.61 -0.69
C GLU A 196 -5.79 18.61 0.85
N PRO A 197 -4.58 18.94 1.38
CA PRO A 197 -4.35 18.91 2.81
C PRO A 197 -5.21 19.92 3.57
N SER A 198 -5.59 19.58 4.81
CA SER A 198 -6.17 20.54 5.76
C SER A 198 -5.16 21.64 6.12
N ILE A 199 -5.60 22.70 6.79
CA ILE A 199 -4.69 23.77 7.25
C ILE A 199 -3.63 23.20 8.21
N ALA A 200 -4.02 22.30 9.11
CA ALA A 200 -3.12 21.65 10.06
C ALA A 200 -2.14 20.71 9.34
N GLU A 201 -2.62 19.94 8.37
CA GLU A 201 -1.76 19.09 7.55
C GLU A 201 -0.77 19.91 6.73
N ALA A 202 -1.21 21.01 6.09
CA ALA A 202 -0.35 21.87 5.29
C ALA A 202 0.76 22.51 6.12
N ASP A 203 0.46 22.97 7.33
CA ASP A 203 1.46 23.52 8.27
C ASP A 203 2.48 22.47 8.68
N LEU A 204 2.04 21.25 9.02
CA LEU A 204 2.96 20.16 9.35
C LEU A 204 3.85 19.77 8.17
N LEU A 205 3.25 19.64 6.98
CA LEU A 205 3.94 19.28 5.75
C LEU A 205 5.01 20.30 5.36
N PHE A 206 4.78 21.60 5.59
CA PHE A 206 5.73 22.66 5.26
C PHE A 206 6.94 22.73 6.21
N LYS A 207 6.77 22.27 7.46
CA LYS A 207 7.78 22.38 8.52
C LYS A 207 8.77 21.21 8.56
N ASN A 208 8.48 20.10 7.89
CA ASN A 208 9.25 18.85 7.91
C ASN A 208 9.79 18.51 6.52
#